data_AF-A0A1X7RM70-F1
#
_entry.id   AF-A0A1X7RM70-F1
#
_cell.length_a   1.000
_cell.length_b   1.000
_cell.length_c   1.000
_cell.angle_alpha   90.00
_cell.angle_beta   90.00
_cell.angle_gamma   90.00
#
_symmetry.space_group_name_H-M   'P 1'
#
loop_
_entity.id
_entity.type
_entity.pdbx_description
1 polymer ?
#
loop_
_entity_poly.entity_id
_entity_poly.type
_entity_poly.pdbx_seq_one_letter_code
_entity_poly.pdbx_strand_id
1 'polypeptide(L)'
;MTSLLKGLLHATNFRNPFLRTLIPSIGLAYGLQFAFAVPSIALQTERVYDLSGSLTYISCVALSLYLPTLRARFASLPGTLAPAWPSLLRSLVSKGGANTWNWRQVVLSAAVTFWAARLGSFLFARITAEDGKDSRFDSIRGTPSKFIVAFFAQATWVSLCLMPVLAINSIPAATLAALPLVTITDIVGLLLYVGGITFEATADKQKSQWMKEKKEKKHSEDFLTRGLWSKSRHPNYFGESTLWTGIATTAAGVMLSTVGQTGMGLSGSAVARGGALAMAAVSPAFVTFLLLKVSGVPMSETKYDKRYGDRKDYQQWKKNTPMFIPKL
;
A
#
# COMPACT_ATOMS: atom_id res chain seq x y z
N MET A 1 -23.11 -17.38 -14.59
CA MET A 1 -21.75 -16.86 -14.31
C MET A 1 -21.03 -16.65 -15.64
N THR A 2 -20.60 -15.42 -15.92
CA THR A 2 -20.50 -14.81 -17.26
C THR A 2 -19.36 -15.31 -18.16
N SER A 3 -19.60 -15.35 -19.48
CA SER A 3 -18.61 -15.63 -20.53
C SER A 3 -17.32 -14.81 -20.37
N LEU A 4 -17.46 -13.55 -19.94
CA LEU A 4 -16.34 -12.64 -19.67
C LEU A 4 -15.35 -13.16 -18.62
N LEU A 5 -15.84 -13.67 -17.48
CA LEU A 5 -14.96 -14.16 -16.42
C LEU A 5 -14.16 -15.38 -16.87
N LYS A 6 -14.78 -16.30 -17.62
CA LYS A 6 -14.07 -17.43 -18.23
C LYS A 6 -13.01 -16.95 -19.23
N GLY A 7 -13.35 -15.98 -20.07
CA GLY A 7 -12.41 -15.35 -21.01
C GLY A 7 -11.21 -14.73 -20.32
N LEU A 8 -11.43 -13.95 -19.26
CA LEU A 8 -10.35 -13.34 -18.48
C LEU A 8 -9.45 -14.37 -17.78
N LEU A 9 -10.04 -15.40 -17.17
CA LEU A 9 -9.27 -16.47 -16.52
C LEU A 9 -8.43 -17.24 -17.53
N HIS A 10 -8.95 -17.48 -18.74
CA HIS A 10 -8.23 -18.14 -19.82
C HIS A 10 -7.09 -17.26 -20.37
N ALA A 11 -7.38 -15.99 -20.68
CA ALA A 11 -6.41 -15.02 -21.19
C ALA A 11 -5.22 -14.78 -20.24
N THR A 12 -5.42 -15.02 -18.95
CA THR A 12 -4.40 -14.84 -17.91
C THR A 12 -3.88 -16.16 -17.32
N ASN A 13 -4.08 -17.27 -18.03
CA ASN A 13 -3.62 -18.60 -17.59
C ASN A 13 -2.15 -18.85 -17.96
N PHE A 14 -1.24 -18.01 -17.44
CA PHE A 14 0.21 -18.13 -17.65
C PHE A 14 0.75 -19.50 -17.26
N ARG A 15 1.86 -19.96 -17.87
CA ARG A 15 2.46 -21.25 -17.48
C ARG A 15 2.92 -21.28 -16.02
N ASN A 16 3.57 -20.20 -15.57
CA ASN A 16 3.99 -20.04 -14.18
C ASN A 16 2.78 -19.69 -13.28
N PRO A 17 2.44 -20.50 -12.26
CA PRO A 17 1.34 -20.24 -11.33
C PRO A 17 1.44 -18.88 -10.63
N PHE A 18 2.64 -18.42 -10.32
CA PHE A 18 2.88 -17.12 -9.72
C PHE A 18 2.35 -15.98 -10.60
N LEU A 19 2.63 -16.04 -11.90
CA LEU A 19 2.18 -15.03 -12.87
C LEU A 19 0.66 -15.07 -13.12
N ARG A 20 0.00 -16.22 -12.92
CA ARG A 20 -1.47 -16.35 -13.01
C ARG A 20 -2.23 -15.49 -12.02
N THR A 21 -1.57 -15.06 -10.95
CA THR A 21 -2.14 -14.23 -9.89
C THR A 21 -1.57 -12.83 -9.91
N LEU A 22 -0.24 -12.68 -10.05
CA LEU A 22 0.43 -11.39 -10.00
C LEU A 22 -0.03 -10.46 -11.12
N ILE A 23 0.05 -10.93 -12.39
CA ILE A 23 -0.24 -10.08 -13.55
C ILE A 23 -1.70 -9.60 -13.57
N PRO A 24 -2.71 -10.47 -13.35
CA PRO A 24 -4.10 -10.00 -13.29
C PRO A 24 -4.38 -9.04 -12.14
N SER A 25 -3.68 -9.18 -11.02
CA SER A 25 -3.83 -8.27 -9.88
C SER A 25 -3.27 -6.88 -10.18
N ILE A 26 -2.15 -6.80 -10.90
CA ILE A 26 -1.62 -5.52 -11.42
C ILE A 26 -2.56 -4.96 -12.50
N GLY A 27 -3.02 -5.81 -13.42
CA GLY A 27 -3.98 -5.42 -14.46
C GLY A 27 -5.27 -4.84 -13.90
N LEU A 28 -5.77 -5.39 -12.78
CA LEU A 28 -6.92 -4.84 -12.06
C LEU A 28 -6.67 -3.39 -11.60
N ALA A 29 -5.44 -3.05 -11.18
CA ALA A 29 -5.13 -1.69 -10.76
C ALA A 29 -5.35 -0.69 -11.88
N TYR A 30 -4.84 -0.98 -13.08
CA TYR A 30 -5.03 -0.15 -14.26
C TYR A 30 -6.50 -0.13 -14.71
N GLY A 31 -7.18 -1.28 -14.69
CA GLY A 31 -8.59 -1.37 -15.04
C GLY A 31 -9.50 -0.53 -14.14
N LEU A 32 -9.28 -0.58 -12.82
CA LEU A 32 -10.04 0.22 -11.86
C LEU A 32 -9.74 1.71 -12.03
N GLN A 33 -8.47 2.09 -12.13
CA GLN A 33 -8.11 3.49 -12.30
C GLN A 33 -8.63 4.07 -13.61
N PHE A 34 -8.65 3.28 -14.69
CA PHE A 34 -9.33 3.66 -15.93
C PHE A 34 -10.84 3.86 -15.73
N ALA A 35 -11.50 2.92 -15.03
CA ALA A 35 -12.93 3.03 -14.74
C ALA A 35 -13.30 4.26 -13.91
N PHE A 36 -12.42 4.71 -13.00
CA PHE A 36 -12.59 5.96 -12.26
C PHE A 36 -12.19 7.20 -13.08
N ALA A 37 -11.21 7.09 -13.99
CA ALA A 37 -10.77 8.19 -14.84
C ALA A 37 -11.89 8.68 -15.76
N VAL A 38 -12.66 7.77 -16.38
CA VAL A 38 -13.72 8.11 -17.33
C VAL A 38 -14.76 9.10 -16.76
N PRO A 39 -15.46 8.80 -15.64
CA PRO A 39 -16.41 9.75 -15.05
C PRO A 39 -15.71 10.99 -14.48
N SER A 40 -14.47 10.88 -13.98
CA SER A 40 -13.71 12.01 -13.45
C SER A 40 -13.33 13.03 -14.53
N ILE A 41 -13.02 12.56 -15.74
CA ILE A 41 -12.76 13.40 -16.92
C ILE A 41 -14.05 14.05 -17.38
N ALA A 42 -15.14 13.27 -17.50
CA ALA A 42 -16.43 13.77 -17.96
C ALA A 42 -16.99 14.87 -17.03
N LEU A 43 -16.82 14.69 -15.72
CA LEU A 43 -17.30 15.63 -14.70
C LEU A 43 -16.23 16.65 -14.26
N GLN A 44 -15.03 16.59 -14.85
CA GLN A 44 -13.88 17.43 -14.49
C GLN A 44 -13.66 17.52 -12.97
N THR A 45 -13.69 16.38 -12.29
CA THR A 45 -13.64 16.34 -10.82
C THR A 45 -12.57 15.37 -10.32
N GLU A 46 -11.78 15.82 -9.34
CA GLU A 46 -10.78 15.00 -8.65
C GLU A 46 -11.33 14.34 -7.38
N ARG A 47 -12.60 14.57 -7.03
CA ARG A 47 -13.17 14.16 -5.73
C ARG A 47 -13.09 12.66 -5.46
N VAL A 48 -13.08 11.84 -6.51
CA VAL A 48 -12.99 10.38 -6.41
C VAL A 48 -11.57 9.85 -6.57
N TYR A 49 -10.57 10.70 -6.83
CA TYR A 49 -9.20 10.26 -7.10
C TYR A 49 -8.53 9.59 -5.89
N ASP A 50 -8.60 10.21 -4.71
CA ASP A 50 -8.00 9.61 -3.50
C ASP A 50 -8.78 8.34 -3.07
N LEU A 51 -10.11 8.32 -3.28
CA LEU A 51 -10.96 7.16 -3.02
C LEU A 51 -10.63 6.00 -3.97
N SER A 52 -10.45 6.27 -5.27
CA SER A 52 -10.13 5.25 -6.27
C SER A 52 -8.83 4.55 -5.92
N GLY A 53 -7.82 5.28 -5.43
CA GLY A 53 -6.55 4.73 -4.97
C GLY A 53 -6.75 3.70 -3.86
N SER A 54 -7.51 4.06 -2.82
CA SER A 54 -7.78 3.20 -1.67
C SER A 54 -8.59 1.96 -2.05
N LEU A 55 -9.62 2.13 -2.89
CA LEU A 55 -10.39 1.02 -3.43
C LEU A 55 -9.54 0.09 -4.29
N THR A 56 -8.57 0.64 -5.02
CA THR A 56 -7.64 -0.15 -5.84
C THR A 56 -6.72 -1.00 -4.96
N TYR A 57 -6.18 -0.45 -3.88
CA TYR A 57 -5.40 -1.23 -2.90
C TYR A 57 -6.20 -2.45 -2.40
N ILE A 58 -7.41 -2.19 -1.90
CA ILE A 58 -8.26 -3.24 -1.31
C ILE A 58 -8.64 -4.28 -2.36
N SER A 59 -9.00 -3.83 -3.57
CA SER A 59 -9.43 -4.72 -4.66
C SER A 59 -8.30 -5.61 -5.18
N CYS A 60 -7.09 -5.07 -5.34
CA CYS A 60 -5.92 -5.84 -5.77
C CYS A 60 -5.48 -6.86 -4.70
N VAL A 61 -5.55 -6.49 -3.42
CA VAL A 61 -5.31 -7.42 -2.30
C VAL A 61 -6.35 -8.53 -2.31
N ALA A 62 -7.64 -8.21 -2.40
CA ALA A 62 -8.71 -9.20 -2.45
C ALA A 62 -8.58 -10.11 -3.68
N LEU A 63 -8.36 -9.55 -4.87
CA LEU A 63 -8.19 -10.35 -6.08
C LEU A 63 -6.98 -11.28 -5.95
N SER A 64 -5.81 -10.78 -5.56
CA SER A 64 -4.61 -11.63 -5.45
C SER A 64 -4.79 -12.78 -4.45
N LEU A 65 -5.48 -12.55 -3.33
CA LEU A 65 -5.70 -13.57 -2.31
C LEU A 65 -6.71 -14.64 -2.75
N TYR A 66 -7.79 -14.25 -3.44
CA TYR A 66 -8.89 -15.15 -3.82
C TYR A 66 -8.77 -15.75 -5.22
N LEU A 67 -8.02 -15.12 -6.13
CA LEU A 67 -7.89 -15.56 -7.52
C LEU A 67 -7.36 -17.01 -7.68
N PRO A 68 -6.40 -17.50 -6.87
CA PRO A 68 -6.00 -18.91 -6.93
C PRO A 68 -7.17 -19.87 -6.65
N THR A 69 -7.98 -19.58 -5.64
CA THR A 69 -9.17 -20.39 -5.31
C THR A 69 -10.21 -20.29 -6.41
N LEU A 70 -10.45 -19.08 -6.92
CA LEU A 70 -11.38 -18.86 -8.04
C LEU A 70 -10.98 -19.73 -9.23
N ARG A 71 -9.70 -19.74 -9.61
CA ARG A 71 -9.18 -20.60 -10.69
C ARG A 71 -9.40 -22.09 -10.42
N ALA A 72 -9.07 -22.56 -9.20
CA ALA A 72 -9.25 -23.96 -8.84
C ALA A 72 -10.72 -24.41 -8.92
N ARG A 73 -11.65 -23.54 -8.49
CA ARG A 73 -13.10 -23.77 -8.63
C ARG A 73 -13.59 -23.73 -10.07
N PHE A 74 -12.96 -22.94 -10.95
CA PHE A 74 -13.30 -22.93 -12.39
C PHE A 74 -12.72 -24.13 -13.15
N ALA A 75 -11.63 -24.71 -12.66
CA ALA A 75 -10.99 -25.88 -13.24
C ALA A 75 -11.60 -27.21 -12.76
N SER A 76 -12.48 -27.20 -11.76
CA SER A 76 -13.11 -28.43 -11.25
C SER A 76 -13.98 -29.09 -12.33
N LEU A 77 -13.81 -30.40 -12.51
CA LEU A 77 -14.56 -31.18 -13.48
C LEU A 77 -16.07 -31.14 -13.19
N PRO A 78 -16.93 -31.19 -14.23
CA PRO A 78 -18.37 -31.34 -14.03
C PRO A 78 -18.67 -32.56 -13.14
N GLY A 79 -19.50 -32.38 -12.12
CA GLY A 79 -19.86 -33.43 -11.16
C GLY A 79 -18.89 -33.60 -9.98
N THR A 80 -17.78 -32.85 -9.92
CA THR A 80 -16.90 -32.81 -8.74
C THR A 80 -17.24 -31.61 -7.84
N LEU A 81 -17.12 -31.80 -6.52
CA LEU A 81 -17.28 -30.72 -5.56
C LEU A 81 -16.14 -29.70 -5.73
N ALA A 82 -16.49 -28.47 -6.10
CA ALA A 82 -15.52 -27.39 -6.22
C ALA A 82 -14.84 -27.10 -4.86
N PRO A 83 -13.53 -26.79 -4.83
CA PRO A 83 -12.80 -26.50 -3.60
C PRO A 83 -13.48 -25.41 -2.77
N ALA A 84 -13.65 -25.62 -1.47
CA ALA A 84 -14.31 -24.64 -0.60
C ALA A 84 -13.55 -23.30 -0.58
N TRP A 85 -14.26 -22.22 -0.29
CA TRP A 85 -13.61 -20.93 -0.07
C TRP A 85 -12.74 -20.98 1.19
N PRO A 86 -11.48 -20.52 1.14
CA PRO A 86 -10.64 -20.53 2.32
C PRO A 86 -11.20 -19.60 3.40
N SER A 87 -11.07 -20.02 4.66
CA SER A 87 -11.54 -19.23 5.80
C SER A 87 -10.45 -18.27 6.28
N LEU A 88 -10.76 -16.97 6.35
CA LEU A 88 -9.83 -15.95 6.88
C LEU A 88 -9.44 -16.26 8.33
N LEU A 89 -10.41 -16.56 9.19
CA LEU A 89 -10.18 -16.81 10.62
C LEU A 89 -9.30 -18.05 10.84
N ARG A 90 -9.58 -19.16 10.15
CA ARG A 90 -8.74 -20.37 10.26
C ARG A 90 -7.35 -20.15 9.68
N SER A 91 -7.22 -19.25 8.71
CA SER A 91 -5.94 -18.94 8.08
C SER A 91 -5.01 -18.14 8.99
N LEU A 92 -5.50 -17.46 10.04
CA LEU A 92 -4.66 -16.71 10.99
C LEU A 92 -3.67 -17.59 11.77
N VAL A 93 -3.95 -18.89 11.88
CA VAL A 93 -3.07 -19.87 12.54
C VAL A 93 -2.58 -20.96 11.57
N SER A 94 -2.91 -20.85 10.29
CA SER A 94 -2.56 -21.86 9.29
C SER A 94 -1.23 -21.55 8.61
N LYS A 95 -0.48 -22.62 8.29
CA LYS A 95 0.70 -22.54 7.41
C LYS A 95 0.32 -22.60 5.93
N GLY A 96 -0.96 -22.77 5.60
CA GLY A 96 -1.47 -22.92 4.24
C GLY A 96 -1.89 -24.36 3.95
N GLY A 97 -2.87 -24.52 3.05
CA GLY A 97 -3.46 -25.81 2.71
C GLY A 97 -4.61 -25.66 1.71
N ALA A 98 -5.36 -26.74 1.49
CA ALA A 98 -6.41 -26.77 0.47
C ALA A 98 -7.54 -25.73 0.70
N ASN A 99 -7.90 -25.47 1.96
CA ASN A 99 -9.00 -24.56 2.35
C ASN A 99 -8.56 -23.46 3.33
N THR A 100 -7.26 -23.15 3.38
CA THR A 100 -6.70 -22.08 4.21
C THR A 100 -5.50 -21.45 3.53
N TRP A 101 -5.37 -20.14 3.63
CA TRP A 101 -4.14 -19.44 3.25
C TRP A 101 -3.06 -19.63 4.30
N ASN A 102 -1.82 -19.28 3.94
CA ASN A 102 -0.78 -19.07 4.95
C ASN A 102 -1.13 -17.79 5.74
N TRP A 103 -0.92 -17.81 7.06
CA TRP A 103 -1.23 -16.66 7.91
C TRP A 103 -0.55 -15.37 7.45
N ARG A 104 0.66 -15.45 6.87
CA ARG A 104 1.38 -14.28 6.33
C ARG A 104 0.64 -13.61 5.18
N GLN A 105 0.01 -14.40 4.30
CA GLN A 105 -0.81 -13.88 3.21
C GLN A 105 -1.99 -13.07 3.76
N VAL A 106 -2.65 -13.59 4.80
CA VAL A 106 -3.81 -12.94 5.41
C VAL A 106 -3.41 -11.71 6.22
N VAL A 107 -2.38 -11.82 7.06
CA VAL A 107 -1.93 -10.73 7.93
C VAL A 107 -1.38 -9.56 7.12
N LEU A 108 -0.55 -9.80 6.10
CA LEU A 108 -0.03 -8.71 5.26
C LEU A 108 -1.11 -8.10 4.37
N SER A 109 -2.06 -8.91 3.88
CA SER A 109 -3.24 -8.41 3.17
C SER A 109 -4.08 -7.51 4.08
N ALA A 110 -4.38 -7.96 5.31
CA ALA A 110 -5.12 -7.19 6.30
C ALA A 110 -4.38 -5.91 6.70
N ALA A 111 -3.05 -5.97 6.86
CA ALA A 111 -2.20 -4.83 7.17
C ALA A 111 -2.31 -3.71 6.11
N VAL A 112 -2.26 -4.07 4.81
CA VAL A 112 -2.45 -3.07 3.75
C VAL A 112 -3.90 -2.61 3.65
N THR A 113 -4.88 -3.51 3.78
CA THR A 113 -6.30 -3.12 3.77
C THR A 113 -6.61 -2.15 4.91
N PHE A 114 -6.07 -2.37 6.11
CA PHE A 114 -6.23 -1.47 7.25
C PHE A 114 -5.59 -0.11 6.98
N TRP A 115 -4.35 -0.08 6.48
CA TRP A 115 -3.66 1.17 6.13
C TRP A 115 -4.43 1.94 5.05
N ALA A 116 -4.85 1.27 3.97
CA ALA A 116 -5.60 1.87 2.87
C ALA A 116 -6.97 2.39 3.32
N ALA A 117 -7.67 1.66 4.19
CA ALA A 117 -8.94 2.11 4.75
C ALA A 117 -8.78 3.34 5.64
N ARG A 118 -7.74 3.37 6.51
CA ARG A 118 -7.44 4.53 7.36
C ARG A 118 -7.11 5.76 6.51
N LEU A 119 -6.11 5.65 5.64
CA LEU A 119 -5.65 6.78 4.83
C LEU A 119 -6.75 7.23 3.85
N GLY A 120 -7.40 6.29 3.19
CA GLY A 120 -8.51 6.56 2.26
C GLY A 120 -9.68 7.28 2.91
N SER A 121 -10.11 6.84 4.10
CA SER A 121 -11.19 7.50 4.84
C SER A 121 -10.83 8.93 5.22
N PHE A 122 -9.57 9.15 5.65
CA PHE A 122 -9.08 10.48 5.98
C PHE A 122 -9.03 11.42 4.77
N LEU A 123 -8.47 10.94 3.65
CA LEU A 123 -8.37 11.73 2.41
C LEU A 123 -9.74 12.01 1.80
N PHE A 124 -10.64 11.02 1.82
CA PHE A 124 -12.00 11.18 1.33
C PHE A 124 -12.77 12.21 2.17
N ALA A 125 -12.73 12.10 3.50
CA ALA A 125 -13.37 13.07 4.38
C ALA A 125 -12.86 14.51 4.15
N ARG A 126 -11.57 14.66 3.82
CA ARG A 126 -10.95 15.96 3.50
C ARG A 126 -11.47 16.54 2.19
N ILE A 127 -11.59 15.74 1.13
CA ILE A 127 -11.99 16.24 -0.20
C ILE A 127 -13.51 16.47 -0.31
N THR A 128 -14.31 15.80 0.53
CA THR A 128 -15.77 16.00 0.57
C THR A 128 -16.23 17.15 1.46
N ALA A 129 -15.32 17.79 2.21
CA ALA A 129 -15.64 19.01 2.96
C ALA A 129 -16.05 20.16 2.02
N GLU A 130 -16.78 21.16 2.53
CA GLU A 130 -17.43 22.23 1.73
C GLU A 130 -16.47 22.95 0.75
N ASP A 131 -15.19 23.10 1.10
CA ASP A 131 -14.14 23.70 0.26
C ASP A 131 -13.05 22.69 -0.18
N GLY A 132 -13.36 21.40 -0.17
CA GLY A 132 -12.44 20.34 -0.53
C GLY A 132 -12.02 20.42 -1.99
N LYS A 133 -10.79 20.93 -2.22
CA LYS A 133 -10.10 20.90 -3.51
C LYS A 133 -8.68 20.40 -3.33
N ASP A 134 -8.19 19.68 -4.32
CA ASP A 134 -6.79 19.30 -4.37
C ASP A 134 -6.04 20.16 -5.37
N SER A 135 -5.14 21.00 -4.86
CA SER A 135 -4.37 21.94 -5.69
C SER A 135 -3.47 21.25 -6.72
N ARG A 136 -3.18 19.95 -6.57
CA ARG A 136 -2.45 19.16 -7.56
C ARG A 136 -3.21 19.05 -8.88
N PHE A 137 -4.54 19.15 -8.83
CA PHE A 137 -5.41 18.98 -10.00
C PHE A 137 -5.75 20.29 -10.72
N ASP A 138 -5.44 21.45 -10.13
CA ASP A 138 -5.83 22.75 -10.69
C ASP A 138 -5.23 23.00 -12.09
N SER A 139 -4.03 22.49 -12.36
CA SER A 139 -3.35 22.65 -13.67
C SER A 139 -3.73 21.58 -14.71
N ILE A 140 -4.51 20.56 -14.33
CA ILE A 140 -4.81 19.40 -15.18
C ILE A 140 -6.31 19.13 -15.38
N ARG A 141 -7.20 19.74 -14.58
CA ARG A 141 -8.67 19.53 -14.58
C ARG A 141 -9.35 19.74 -15.93
N GLY A 142 -8.81 20.61 -16.78
CA GLY A 142 -9.32 20.87 -18.13
C GLY A 142 -8.67 20.05 -19.25
N THR A 143 -7.76 19.12 -18.95
CA THR A 143 -7.00 18.38 -19.97
C THR A 143 -7.18 16.87 -19.79
N PRO A 144 -8.06 16.21 -20.57
CA PRO A 144 -8.35 14.78 -20.44
C PRO A 144 -7.10 13.88 -20.44
N SER A 145 -6.12 14.18 -21.30
CA SER A 145 -4.86 13.43 -21.38
C SER A 145 -4.00 13.53 -20.12
N LYS A 146 -4.00 14.68 -19.43
CA LYS A 146 -3.28 14.83 -18.16
C LYS A 146 -4.02 14.15 -17.02
N PHE A 147 -5.35 14.17 -17.03
CA PHE A 147 -6.16 13.44 -16.07
C PHE A 147 -5.95 11.93 -16.17
N ILE A 148 -6.03 11.33 -17.36
CA ILE A 148 -5.82 9.89 -17.53
C ILE A 148 -4.41 9.46 -17.09
N VAL A 149 -3.39 10.30 -17.35
CA VAL A 149 -2.02 10.08 -16.86
C VAL A 149 -1.96 10.08 -15.33
N ALA A 150 -2.68 10.97 -14.64
CA ALA A 150 -2.75 10.96 -13.18
C ALA A 150 -3.34 9.65 -12.64
N PHE A 151 -4.46 9.17 -13.21
CA PHE A 151 -5.06 7.90 -12.80
C PHE A 151 -4.14 6.69 -13.08
N PHE A 152 -3.41 6.69 -14.21
CA PHE A 152 -2.46 5.61 -14.51
C PHE A 152 -1.20 5.68 -13.66
N ALA A 153 -0.75 6.87 -13.27
CA ALA A 153 0.30 7.06 -12.28
C ALA A 153 -0.16 6.50 -10.91
N GLN A 154 -1.43 6.71 -10.53
CA GLN A 154 -2.03 6.10 -9.34
C GLN A 154 -2.02 4.56 -9.42
N ALA A 155 -2.40 3.97 -10.57
CA ALA A 155 -2.35 2.51 -10.77
C ALA A 155 -0.93 1.95 -10.60
N THR A 156 0.05 2.66 -11.18
CA THR A 156 1.47 2.33 -11.07
C THR A 156 1.94 2.43 -9.61
N TRP A 157 1.56 3.50 -8.91
CA TRP A 157 1.87 3.70 -7.50
C TRP A 157 1.36 2.54 -6.65
N VAL A 158 0.07 2.22 -6.78
CA VAL A 158 -0.57 1.13 -6.03
C VAL A 158 0.14 -0.19 -6.30
N SER A 159 0.47 -0.48 -7.57
CA SER A 159 1.13 -1.71 -7.98
C SER A 159 2.53 -1.85 -7.37
N LEU A 160 3.33 -0.77 -7.35
CA LEU A 160 4.66 -0.77 -6.76
C LEU A 160 4.61 -0.93 -5.23
N CYS A 161 3.68 -0.25 -4.56
CA CYS A 161 3.52 -0.38 -3.11
C CYS A 161 3.02 -1.77 -2.70
N LEU A 162 2.11 -2.35 -3.48
CA LEU A 162 1.54 -3.67 -3.22
C LEU A 162 2.43 -4.84 -3.63
N MET A 163 3.51 -4.61 -4.39
CA MET A 163 4.34 -5.68 -4.94
C MET A 163 4.70 -6.79 -3.94
N PRO A 164 5.13 -6.51 -2.69
CA PRO A 164 5.45 -7.56 -1.73
C PRO A 164 4.24 -8.42 -1.36
N VAL A 165 3.06 -7.81 -1.20
CA VAL A 165 1.82 -8.51 -0.85
C VAL A 165 1.28 -9.30 -2.04
N LEU A 166 1.26 -8.71 -3.24
CA LEU A 166 0.83 -9.42 -4.45
C LEU A 166 1.74 -10.61 -4.73
N ALA A 167 3.05 -10.47 -4.49
CA ALA A 167 4.00 -11.56 -4.65
C ALA A 167 3.69 -12.71 -3.70
N ILE A 168 3.57 -12.50 -2.38
CA ILE A 168 3.23 -13.62 -1.46
C ILE A 168 1.86 -14.21 -1.79
N ASN A 169 0.85 -13.40 -2.08
CA ASN A 169 -0.48 -13.89 -2.44
C ASN A 169 -0.47 -14.73 -3.73
N SER A 170 0.53 -14.51 -4.60
CA SER A 170 0.75 -15.28 -5.82
C SER A 170 1.48 -16.60 -5.60
N ILE A 171 2.09 -16.82 -4.42
CA ILE A 171 2.70 -18.10 -4.06
C ILE A 171 1.58 -19.07 -3.60
N PRO A 172 1.52 -20.31 -4.13
CA PRO A 172 0.51 -21.27 -3.69
C PRO A 172 0.56 -21.53 -2.18
N ALA A 173 -0.59 -21.40 -1.51
CA ALA A 173 -0.69 -21.59 -0.06
C ALA A 173 -0.21 -22.99 0.39
N ALA A 174 -0.45 -24.02 -0.42
CA ALA A 174 0.04 -25.37 -0.16
C ALA A 174 1.58 -25.45 -0.16
N THR A 175 2.27 -24.70 -1.03
CA THR A 175 3.73 -24.61 -1.03
C THR A 175 4.23 -23.95 0.27
N LEU A 176 3.56 -22.89 0.71
CA LEU A 176 3.92 -22.17 1.95
C LEU A 176 3.75 -23.01 3.23
N ALA A 177 3.02 -24.13 3.18
CA ALA A 177 2.85 -25.04 4.32
C ALA A 177 4.16 -25.65 4.82
N ALA A 178 5.17 -25.71 3.95
CA ALA A 178 6.51 -26.21 4.26
C ALA A 178 7.37 -25.20 5.04
N LEU A 179 6.95 -23.94 5.17
CA LEU A 179 7.68 -22.95 5.97
C LEU A 179 7.53 -23.23 7.47
N PRO A 180 8.50 -22.81 8.29
CA PRO A 180 8.31 -22.66 9.73
C PRO A 180 7.11 -21.76 10.03
N LEU A 181 6.44 -22.02 11.16
CA LEU A 181 5.27 -21.23 11.54
C LEU A 181 5.63 -19.74 11.67
N VAL A 182 6.75 -19.43 12.33
CA VAL A 182 7.28 -18.07 12.51
C VAL A 182 8.78 -18.07 12.19
N THR A 183 9.25 -17.01 11.56
CA THR A 183 10.67 -16.71 11.32
C THR A 183 11.04 -15.35 11.89
N ILE A 184 12.35 -15.06 11.99
CA ILE A 184 12.80 -13.76 12.53
C ILE A 184 12.33 -12.57 11.69
N THR A 185 12.22 -12.75 10.37
CA THR A 185 11.70 -11.72 9.44
C THR A 185 10.23 -11.39 9.70
N ASP A 186 9.45 -12.36 10.18
CA ASP A 186 8.07 -12.13 10.58
C ASP A 186 8.01 -11.24 11.82
N ILE A 187 8.81 -11.55 12.83
CA ILE A 187 8.86 -10.79 14.08
C ILE A 187 9.29 -9.36 13.80
N VAL A 188 10.43 -9.19 13.11
CA VAL A 188 10.96 -7.86 12.77
C VAL A 188 9.99 -7.10 11.88
N GLY A 189 9.44 -7.75 10.85
CA GLY A 189 8.53 -7.11 9.90
C GLY A 189 7.22 -6.67 10.53
N LEU A 190 6.62 -7.49 11.40
CA LEU A 190 5.39 -7.14 12.11
C LEU A 190 5.63 -6.05 13.16
N LEU A 191 6.76 -6.08 13.89
CA LEU A 191 7.12 -5.00 14.82
C LEU A 191 7.32 -3.67 14.09
N LEU A 192 7.99 -3.67 12.94
CA LEU A 192 8.14 -2.48 12.10
C LEU A 192 6.78 -1.99 11.60
N TYR A 193 5.90 -2.88 11.17
CA TYR A 193 4.54 -2.50 10.75
C TYR A 193 3.76 -1.85 11.88
N VAL A 194 3.67 -2.50 13.05
CA VAL A 194 2.93 -2.00 14.22
C VAL A 194 3.55 -0.69 14.73
N GLY A 195 4.87 -0.60 14.79
CA GLY A 195 5.58 0.63 15.15
C GLY A 195 5.28 1.76 14.17
N GLY A 196 5.43 1.50 12.87
CA GLY A 196 5.22 2.47 11.80
C GLY A 196 3.78 3.00 11.75
N ILE A 197 2.78 2.12 11.78
CA ILE A 197 1.37 2.52 11.74
C ILE A 197 0.98 3.31 13.00
N THR A 198 1.53 2.96 14.17
CA THR A 198 1.29 3.68 15.43
C THR A 198 1.91 5.07 15.38
N PHE A 199 3.15 5.17 14.86
CA PHE A 199 3.86 6.44 14.72
C PHE A 199 3.12 7.38 13.76
N GLU A 200 2.68 6.84 12.61
CA GLU A 200 1.92 7.58 11.60
C GLU A 200 0.56 8.06 12.14
N ALA A 201 -0.23 7.15 12.72
CA ALA A 201 -1.54 7.48 13.26
C ALA A 201 -1.47 8.49 14.41
N THR A 202 -0.45 8.38 15.27
CA THR A 202 -0.24 9.31 16.37
C THR A 202 0.15 10.70 15.85
N ALA A 203 1.06 10.78 14.88
CA ALA A 203 1.48 12.03 14.28
C ALA A 203 0.33 12.76 13.58
N ASP A 204 -0.51 12.03 12.84
CA ASP A 204 -1.69 12.58 12.16
C ASP A 204 -2.76 13.04 13.15
N LYS A 205 -2.99 12.27 14.23
CA LYS A 205 -3.91 12.67 15.31
C LYS A 205 -3.42 13.95 16.00
N GLN A 206 -2.13 14.03 16.34
CA GLN A 206 -1.53 15.23 16.93
C GLN A 206 -1.71 16.44 16.01
N LYS A 207 -1.45 16.28 14.71
CA LYS A 207 -1.64 17.34 13.72
C LYS A 207 -3.10 17.79 13.61
N SER A 208 -4.03 16.83 13.54
CA SER A 208 -5.46 17.11 13.42
C SER A 208 -5.99 17.83 14.66
N GLN A 209 -5.57 17.40 15.84
CA GLN A 209 -5.90 18.03 17.11
C GLN A 209 -5.34 19.45 17.19
N TRP A 210 -4.08 19.66 16.82
CA TRP A 210 -3.47 21.00 16.78
C TRP A 210 -4.22 21.95 15.84
N MET A 211 -4.60 21.48 14.64
CA MET A 211 -5.40 22.30 13.71
C MET A 211 -6.78 22.66 14.30
N LYS A 212 -7.42 21.74 15.01
CA LYS A 212 -8.70 21.98 15.70
C LYS A 212 -8.54 23.01 16.82
N GLU A 213 -7.53 22.85 17.67
CA GLU A 213 -7.23 23.77 18.78
C GLU A 213 -6.92 25.19 18.26
N LYS A 214 -6.20 25.30 17.14
CA LYS A 214 -5.95 26.58 16.46
C LYS A 214 -7.25 27.24 15.98
N LYS A 215 -8.17 26.48 15.40
CA LYS A 215 -9.49 26.99 14.98
C LYS A 215 -10.34 27.44 16.16
N GLU A 216 -10.25 26.73 17.28
CA GLU A 216 -10.91 27.06 18.55
C GLU A 216 -10.18 28.16 19.34
N LYS A 217 -9.11 28.77 18.78
CA LYS A 217 -8.29 29.81 19.40
C LYS A 217 -7.69 29.42 20.76
N LYS A 218 -7.46 28.12 21.00
CA LYS A 218 -6.84 27.60 22.23
C LYS A 218 -5.32 27.83 22.29
N HIS A 219 -4.69 28.11 21.16
CA HIS A 219 -3.29 28.52 21.06
C HIS A 219 -3.07 29.43 19.85
N SER A 220 -1.96 30.17 19.85
CA SER A 220 -1.51 31.06 18.77
C SER A 220 -0.33 30.52 17.96
N GLU A 221 0.13 29.29 18.23
CA GLU A 221 1.29 28.70 17.54
C GLU A 221 1.15 28.70 16.00
N ASP A 222 2.24 29.04 15.32
CA ASP A 222 2.27 29.16 13.86
C ASP A 222 2.57 27.85 13.12
N PHE A 223 3.33 26.98 13.78
CA PHE A 223 3.71 25.65 13.30
C PHE A 223 3.78 24.68 14.48
N LEU A 224 3.52 23.40 14.19
CA LEU A 224 3.42 22.36 15.21
C LEU A 224 4.81 21.89 15.64
N THR A 225 5.15 22.13 16.91
CA THR A 225 6.46 21.80 17.50
C THR A 225 6.37 20.85 18.69
N ARG A 226 5.18 20.29 18.96
CA ARG A 226 4.89 19.46 20.14
C ARG A 226 4.77 17.98 19.77
N GLY A 227 4.92 17.10 20.76
CA GLY A 227 4.74 15.65 20.57
C GLY A 227 5.76 15.06 19.60
N LEU A 228 5.33 14.20 18.67
CA LEU A 228 6.24 13.58 17.69
C LEU A 228 6.85 14.60 16.73
N TRP A 229 6.16 15.72 16.50
CA TRP A 229 6.63 16.82 15.66
C TRP A 229 7.79 17.63 16.29
N SER A 230 8.05 17.41 17.59
CA SER A 230 9.27 17.90 18.27
C SER A 230 10.49 17.00 18.05
N LYS A 231 10.25 15.74 17.69
CA LYS A 231 11.28 14.70 17.52
C LYS A 231 11.68 14.53 16.06
N SER A 232 10.75 14.71 15.13
CA SER A 232 10.96 14.72 13.68
C SER A 232 10.05 15.77 13.05
N ARG A 233 10.51 16.42 11.97
CA ARG A 233 9.67 17.37 11.21
C ARG A 233 8.61 16.67 10.36
N HIS A 234 8.83 15.40 10.05
CA HIS A 234 7.91 14.56 9.26
C HIS A 234 7.70 13.18 9.91
N PRO A 235 7.17 13.13 11.15
CA PRO A 235 7.03 11.90 11.90
C PRO A 235 6.03 10.93 11.23
N ASN A 236 4.98 11.45 10.61
CA ASN A 236 4.02 10.63 9.88
C ASN A 236 4.67 9.92 8.67
N TYR A 237 5.50 10.61 7.89
CA TYR A 237 6.21 10.00 6.76
C TYR A 237 7.24 8.95 7.21
N PHE A 238 7.88 9.16 8.36
CA PHE A 238 8.72 8.13 8.96
C PHE A 238 7.91 6.88 9.32
N GLY A 239 6.73 7.05 9.93
CA GLY A 239 5.82 5.95 10.23
C GLY A 239 5.38 5.17 8.99
N GLU A 240 4.99 5.88 7.93
CA GLU A 240 4.60 5.29 6.65
C GLU A 240 5.76 4.53 5.99
N SER A 241 6.96 5.10 5.92
CA SER A 241 8.14 4.38 5.40
C SER A 241 8.44 3.12 6.22
N THR A 242 8.36 3.22 7.55
CA THR A 242 8.65 2.11 8.47
C THR A 242 7.66 0.96 8.30
N LEU A 243 6.36 1.24 8.13
CA LEU A 243 5.37 0.17 7.99
C LEU A 243 5.49 -0.57 6.66
N TRP A 244 5.82 0.15 5.56
CA TRP A 244 6.06 -0.49 4.27
C TRP A 244 7.35 -1.33 4.29
N THR A 245 8.37 -0.89 5.02
CA THR A 245 9.57 -1.70 5.29
C THR A 245 9.22 -2.95 6.10
N GLY A 246 8.28 -2.87 7.05
CA GLY A 246 7.80 -4.03 7.81
C GLY A 246 7.11 -5.09 6.94
N ILE A 247 6.23 -4.65 6.04
CA ILE A 247 5.57 -5.51 5.04
C ILE A 247 6.62 -6.17 4.14
N ALA A 248 7.55 -5.37 3.60
CA ALA A 248 8.63 -5.86 2.73
C ALA A 248 9.54 -6.86 3.45
N THR A 249 9.86 -6.64 4.73
CA THR A 249 10.73 -7.53 5.54
C THR A 249 10.10 -8.91 5.72
N THR A 250 8.82 -8.94 6.11
CA THR A 250 8.06 -10.20 6.24
C THR A 250 8.00 -10.93 4.88
N ALA A 251 7.73 -10.18 3.81
CA ALA A 251 7.62 -10.74 2.47
C ALA A 251 8.96 -11.26 1.92
N ALA A 252 10.04 -10.54 2.14
CA ALA A 252 11.38 -10.94 1.74
C ALA A 252 11.79 -12.26 2.41
N GLY A 253 11.47 -12.45 3.70
CA GLY A 253 11.75 -13.70 4.40
C GLY A 253 11.11 -14.92 3.72
N VAL A 254 9.87 -14.78 3.25
CA VAL A 254 9.19 -15.82 2.47
C VAL A 254 9.82 -15.96 1.10
N MET A 255 9.93 -14.87 0.32
CA MET A 255 10.34 -14.93 -1.08
C MET A 255 11.80 -15.37 -1.26
N LEU A 256 12.69 -15.08 -0.32
CA LEU A 256 14.10 -15.48 -0.38
C LEU A 256 14.36 -16.93 0.06
N SER A 257 13.43 -17.51 0.82
CA SER A 257 13.50 -18.92 1.22
C SER A 257 13.42 -19.85 0.01
N THR A 258 13.96 -21.06 0.15
CA THR A 258 13.84 -22.10 -0.89
C THR A 258 12.38 -22.39 -1.24
N VAL A 259 11.49 -22.44 -0.23
CA VAL A 259 10.06 -22.67 -0.41
C VAL A 259 9.42 -21.54 -1.24
N GLY A 260 9.74 -20.28 -0.94
CA GLY A 260 9.25 -19.13 -1.69
C GLY A 260 9.76 -19.13 -3.13
N GLN A 261 11.04 -19.40 -3.35
CA GLN A 261 11.63 -19.49 -4.68
C GLN A 261 10.94 -20.57 -5.54
N THR A 262 10.75 -21.77 -4.99
CA THR A 262 10.00 -22.84 -5.67
C THR A 262 8.56 -22.43 -5.96
N GLY A 263 7.87 -21.81 -5.00
CA GLY A 263 6.47 -21.39 -5.19
C GLY A 263 6.30 -20.22 -6.17
N MET A 264 7.34 -19.39 -6.36
CA MET A 264 7.40 -18.38 -7.42
C MET A 264 7.78 -18.99 -8.79
N GLY A 265 8.12 -20.28 -8.84
CA GLY A 265 8.61 -20.96 -10.05
C GLY A 265 10.01 -20.50 -10.46
N LEU A 266 10.83 -20.09 -9.51
CA LEU A 266 12.20 -19.61 -9.73
C LEU A 266 13.23 -20.69 -9.35
N SER A 267 14.41 -20.63 -9.97
CA SER A 267 15.48 -21.61 -9.77
C SER A 267 16.17 -21.53 -8.40
N GLY A 268 15.92 -20.47 -7.62
CA GLY A 268 16.63 -20.22 -6.38
C GLY A 268 18.11 -19.85 -6.57
N SER A 269 18.53 -19.47 -7.79
CA SER A 269 19.86 -18.92 -8.02
C SER A 269 20.05 -17.57 -7.29
N ALA A 270 21.29 -17.10 -7.16
CA ALA A 270 21.58 -15.78 -6.60
C ALA A 270 20.83 -14.66 -7.35
N VAL A 271 20.75 -14.76 -8.69
CA VAL A 271 20.00 -13.82 -9.53
C VAL A 271 18.50 -13.85 -9.23
N ALA A 272 17.91 -15.05 -9.09
CA ALA A 272 16.51 -15.20 -8.75
C ALA A 272 16.16 -14.64 -7.37
N ARG A 273 17.04 -14.86 -6.38
CA ARG A 273 16.92 -14.27 -5.04
C ARG A 273 17.09 -12.75 -5.07
N GLY A 274 18.02 -12.23 -5.89
CA GLY A 274 18.18 -10.79 -6.12
C GLY A 274 16.91 -10.15 -6.69
N GLY A 275 16.28 -10.80 -7.67
CA GLY A 275 14.99 -10.36 -8.22
C GLY A 275 13.87 -10.36 -7.17
N ALA A 276 13.77 -11.42 -6.36
CA ALA A 276 12.81 -11.50 -5.28
C ALA A 276 13.02 -10.43 -4.19
N LEU A 277 14.28 -10.14 -3.85
CA LEU A 277 14.62 -9.03 -2.94
C LEU A 277 14.20 -7.69 -3.53
N ALA A 278 14.46 -7.46 -4.82
CA ALA A 278 14.03 -6.24 -5.49
C ALA A 278 12.50 -6.07 -5.49
N MET A 279 11.75 -7.16 -5.72
CA MET A 279 10.28 -7.15 -5.62
C MET A 279 9.79 -6.83 -4.20
N ALA A 280 10.49 -7.27 -3.16
CA ALA A 280 10.17 -6.90 -1.79
C ALA A 280 10.49 -5.42 -1.51
N ALA A 281 11.69 -4.98 -1.92
CA ALA A 281 12.23 -3.68 -1.60
C ALA A 281 11.60 -2.53 -2.39
N VAL A 282 10.99 -2.82 -3.55
CA VAL A 282 10.41 -1.77 -4.41
C VAL A 282 9.36 -0.94 -3.69
N SER A 283 8.55 -1.55 -2.81
CA SER A 283 7.50 -0.85 -2.06
C SER A 283 8.07 0.21 -1.11
N PRO A 284 8.88 -0.13 -0.08
CA PRO A 284 9.45 0.86 0.81
C PRO A 284 10.41 1.83 0.10
N ALA A 285 11.17 1.37 -0.90
CA ALA A 285 12.05 2.25 -1.66
C ALA A 285 11.25 3.31 -2.44
N PHE A 286 10.18 2.90 -3.12
CA PHE A 286 9.33 3.81 -3.88
C PHE A 286 8.59 4.80 -2.98
N VAL A 287 7.94 4.32 -1.91
CA VAL A 287 7.24 5.19 -0.97
C VAL A 287 8.19 6.19 -0.32
N THR A 288 9.35 5.74 0.15
CA THR A 288 10.34 6.62 0.78
C THR A 288 10.92 7.62 -0.20
N PHE A 289 11.23 7.20 -1.43
CA PHE A 289 11.67 8.11 -2.49
C PHE A 289 10.62 9.19 -2.76
N LEU A 290 9.35 8.80 -2.92
CA LEU A 290 8.29 9.76 -3.16
C LEU A 290 8.16 10.74 -2.00
N LEU A 291 8.06 10.28 -0.76
CA LEU A 291 7.90 11.12 0.42
C LEU A 291 9.07 12.07 0.67
N LEU A 292 10.30 11.69 0.30
CA LEU A 292 11.50 12.48 0.59
C LEU A 292 11.97 13.34 -0.59
N LYS A 293 11.63 12.98 -1.83
CA LYS A 293 12.22 13.59 -3.03
C LYS A 293 11.22 14.14 -4.03
N VAL A 294 10.00 13.62 -4.09
CA VAL A 294 9.02 14.02 -5.11
C VAL A 294 7.85 14.76 -4.48
N SER A 295 7.16 14.08 -3.57
CA SER A 295 6.01 14.55 -2.81
C SER A 295 6.34 14.60 -1.33
N GLY A 296 5.38 15.01 -0.48
CA GLY A 296 5.58 15.02 0.96
C GLY A 296 6.54 16.12 1.43
N VAL A 297 7.77 15.74 1.80
CA VAL A 297 8.77 16.63 2.41
C VAL A 297 9.08 17.85 1.55
N PRO A 298 9.47 17.73 0.26
CA PRO A 298 9.86 18.90 -0.54
C PRO A 298 8.72 19.92 -0.69
N MET A 299 7.51 19.45 -0.96
CA MET A 299 6.33 20.31 -1.09
C MET A 299 5.97 20.99 0.23
N SER A 300 6.05 20.26 1.34
CA SER A 300 5.74 20.78 2.67
C SER A 300 6.79 21.78 3.14
N GLU A 301 8.07 21.44 3.07
CA GLU A 301 9.16 22.33 3.49
C GLU A 301 9.20 23.60 2.64
N THR A 302 9.08 23.50 1.31
CA THR A 302 9.05 24.69 0.43
C THR A 302 7.93 25.65 0.82
N LYS A 303 6.74 25.13 1.14
CA LYS A 303 5.60 25.93 1.58
C LYS A 303 5.86 26.64 2.91
N TYR A 304 6.45 25.95 3.89
CA TYR A 304 6.73 26.53 5.20
C TYR A 304 7.93 27.47 5.17
N ASP A 305 8.96 27.17 4.39
CA ASP A 305 10.13 28.04 4.20
C ASP A 305 9.74 29.35 3.54
N LYS A 306 8.86 29.32 2.53
CA LYS A 306 8.33 30.56 1.93
C LYS A 306 7.57 31.43 2.93
N ARG A 307 6.96 30.82 3.96
CA ARG A 307 6.10 31.52 4.92
C ARG A 307 6.84 31.99 6.17
N TYR A 308 7.80 31.20 6.64
CA TYR A 308 8.45 31.38 7.94
C TYR A 308 9.98 31.40 7.86
N GLY A 309 10.55 31.30 6.65
CA GLY A 309 11.99 31.16 6.43
C GLY A 309 12.82 32.28 7.04
N ASP A 310 12.30 33.50 7.09
CA ASP A 310 13.00 34.67 7.65
C ASP A 310 12.91 34.75 9.19
N ARG A 311 12.10 33.90 9.83
CA ARG A 311 11.92 33.91 11.27
C ARG A 311 12.99 33.09 11.99
N LYS A 312 13.64 33.71 12.97
CA LYS A 312 14.70 33.08 13.78
C LYS A 312 14.21 31.86 14.56
N ASP A 313 12.99 31.89 15.11
CA ASP A 313 12.42 30.77 15.87
C ASP A 313 12.16 29.54 14.99
N TYR A 314 11.63 29.75 13.77
CA TYR A 314 11.44 28.69 12.78
C TYR A 314 12.78 28.09 12.34
N GLN A 315 13.77 28.92 12.01
CA GLN A 315 15.12 28.45 11.65
C GLN A 315 15.76 27.62 12.78
N GLN A 316 15.64 28.08 14.03
CA GLN A 316 16.18 27.37 15.20
C GLN A 316 15.47 26.02 15.41
N TRP A 317 14.15 25.99 15.29
CA TRP A 317 13.38 24.73 15.35
C TRP A 317 13.80 23.78 14.23
N LYS A 318 13.94 24.29 13.00
CA LYS A 318 14.34 23.52 11.81
C LYS A 318 15.73 22.90 11.95
N LYS A 319 16.68 23.64 12.56
CA LYS A 319 18.03 23.17 12.86
C LYS A 319 18.04 22.11 13.96
N ASN A 320 17.19 22.27 14.98
CA ASN A 320 17.15 21.38 16.13
C ASN A 320 16.21 20.18 15.98
N THR A 321 15.41 20.11 14.91
CA THR A 321 14.47 19.01 14.68
C THR A 321 14.86 18.30 13.39
N PRO A 322 15.25 17.01 13.44
CA PRO A 322 15.68 16.31 12.25
C PRO A 322 14.51 16.18 11.28
N MET A 323 14.83 16.11 9.99
CA MET A 323 13.82 16.05 8.93
C MET A 323 12.93 14.83 9.03
N PHE A 324 13.54 13.65 9.20
CA PHE A 324 12.86 12.37 8.96
C PHE A 324 13.02 11.40 10.13
N ILE A 325 14.24 10.97 10.42
CA ILE A 325 14.52 10.04 11.54
C ILE A 325 14.28 10.78 12.87
N PRO A 326 13.37 10.32 13.73
CA PRO A 326 13.09 10.97 15.00
C PRO A 326 14.29 10.97 15.95
N LYS A 327 14.47 12.06 16.71
CA LYS A 327 15.38 12.09 17.86
C LYS A 327 14.87 11.14 18.94
N LEU A 328 15.79 10.38 19.54
CA LEU A 328 15.55 9.64 20.77
C LEU A 328 15.50 10.64 21.94
#